data_AF-A0A3M6UTN2-F1
#
_entry.id   AF-A0A3M6UTN2-F1
#
_cell.length_a   1.000
_cell.length_b   1.000
_cell.length_c   1.000
_cell.angle_alpha   90.00
_cell.angle_beta   90.00
_cell.angle_gamma   90.00
#
_symmetry.space_group_name_H-M   'P 1'
#
loop_
_entity.id
_entity.type
_entity.pdbx_description
1 polymer ?
#
loop_
_entity_poly.entity_id
_entity_poly.type
_entity_poly.pdbx_seq_one_letter_code
_entity_poly.pdbx_strand_id
1 'polypeptide(L)'
;MAITKSAMNQLRAYINFTQIRFHCSKEKGTTFHVRTTLNNKGAKVVRYFSGERDEMPDSCDSFVRMDGDNSRLAQNCATWAYHGKWGHVRHNVGENRLYNYAAFVAHSYHWIISTGGHWMCDDNISNNLSTGDFWKVYVR
;
A
#
# COMPACT_ATOMS: atom_id res chain seq x y z
N MET A 1 3.85 9.17 10.99
CA MET A 1 2.46 8.93 11.45
C MET A 1 1.60 8.75 10.20
N ALA A 2 0.80 7.68 10.13
CA ALA A 2 -0.07 7.36 8.99
C ALA A 2 -1.49 7.05 9.50
N ILE A 3 -2.49 7.12 8.63
CA ILE A 3 -3.90 6.95 9.00
C ILE A 3 -4.22 5.48 9.32
N THR A 4 -4.94 5.24 10.42
CA THR A 4 -5.33 3.90 10.87
C THR A 4 -6.55 3.39 10.10
N LYS A 5 -6.83 2.09 10.20
CA LYS A 5 -8.03 1.46 9.63
C LYS A 5 -9.31 2.15 10.11
N SER A 6 -9.44 2.41 11.41
CA SER A 6 -10.62 3.08 11.97
C SER A 6 -10.79 4.50 11.44
N ALA A 7 -9.69 5.24 11.31
CA ALA A 7 -9.74 6.58 10.73
C ALA A 7 -10.06 6.55 9.22
N MET A 8 -9.56 5.56 8.47
CA MET A 8 -9.95 5.34 7.07
C MET A 8 -11.43 4.97 6.93
N ASN A 9 -11.98 4.22 7.89
CA ASN A 9 -13.40 3.88 7.93
C ASN A 9 -14.26 5.14 8.09
N GLN A 10 -13.92 5.99 9.07
CA GLN A 10 -14.58 7.27 9.27
C GLN A 10 -14.45 8.15 8.02
N LEU A 11 -13.25 8.29 7.47
CA LEU A 11 -13.02 9.07 6.25
C LEU A 11 -13.92 8.58 5.11
N ARG A 12 -14.06 7.26 4.94
CA ARG A 12 -14.93 6.71 3.90
C ARG A 12 -16.41 7.03 4.15
N ALA A 13 -16.87 7.02 5.39
CA ALA A 13 -18.23 7.44 5.71
C ALA A 13 -18.49 8.91 5.36
N TYR A 14 -17.47 9.78 5.46
CA TYR A 14 -17.61 11.21 5.14
C TYR A 14 -17.54 11.54 3.66
N ILE A 15 -16.57 11.00 2.92
CA ILE A 15 -16.32 11.40 1.51
C ILE A 15 -16.69 10.32 0.50
N ASN A 16 -17.05 9.11 0.95
CA ASN A 16 -17.43 7.96 0.12
C ASN A 16 -16.46 7.67 -1.04
N PHE A 17 -15.16 7.69 -0.76
CA PHE A 17 -14.13 7.43 -1.76
C PHE A 17 -14.22 6.01 -2.33
N THR A 18 -13.89 5.88 -3.60
CA THR A 18 -13.97 4.62 -4.38
C THR A 18 -12.62 4.18 -4.92
N GLN A 19 -11.58 5.00 -4.78
CA GLN A 19 -10.21 4.68 -5.15
C GLN A 19 -9.21 5.09 -4.08
N ILE A 20 -8.12 4.32 -4.00
CA ILE A 20 -6.95 4.64 -3.20
C ILE A 20 -5.73 4.68 -4.13
N ARG A 21 -4.84 5.65 -3.94
CA ARG A 21 -3.56 5.77 -4.64
C ARG A 21 -2.42 5.72 -3.64
N PHE A 22 -1.51 4.79 -3.84
CA PHE A 22 -0.28 4.64 -3.08
C PHE A 22 0.85 5.27 -3.89
N HIS A 23 1.59 6.17 -3.27
CA HIS A 23 2.68 6.87 -3.93
C HIS A 23 3.84 7.10 -2.97
N CYS A 24 4.92 6.39 -3.18
CA CYS A 24 6.18 6.69 -2.52
C CYS A 24 7.30 6.77 -3.54
N SER A 25 8.32 7.52 -3.22
CA SER A 25 9.52 7.65 -4.03
C SER A 25 10.71 7.87 -3.10
N LYS A 26 11.81 7.19 -3.41
CA LYS A 26 13.12 7.49 -2.82
C LYS A 26 14.00 8.10 -3.90
N GLU A 27 14.67 9.19 -3.56
CA GLU A 27 15.54 9.93 -4.49
C GLU A 27 16.63 9.04 -5.09
N LYS A 28 17.21 8.16 -4.27
CA LYS A 28 18.23 7.18 -4.67
C LYS A 28 17.67 5.78 -4.95
N GLY A 29 16.37 5.67 -5.19
CA GLY A 29 15.67 4.39 -5.29
C GLY A 29 14.61 4.37 -6.39
N THR A 30 13.56 3.60 -6.14
CA THR A 30 12.42 3.47 -7.04
C THR A 30 11.23 4.29 -6.54
N THR A 31 10.27 4.43 -7.44
CA THR A 31 8.99 5.08 -7.22
C THR A 31 7.90 4.02 -7.35
N PHE A 32 7.23 3.72 -6.23
CA PHE A 32 6.02 2.92 -6.21
C PHE A 32 4.82 3.84 -6.29
N HIS A 33 4.12 3.77 -7.40
CA HIS A 33 3.07 4.71 -7.74
C HIS A 33 1.92 4.00 -8.46
N VAL A 34 0.92 3.61 -7.67
CA VAL A 34 -0.22 2.84 -8.15
C VAL A 34 -1.53 3.41 -7.66
N ARG A 35 -2.60 3.20 -8.42
CA ARG A 35 -3.98 3.52 -8.01
C ARG A 35 -4.87 2.32 -8.21
N THR A 36 -5.81 2.09 -7.28
CA THR A 36 -6.79 1.01 -7.44
C THR A 36 -7.62 1.17 -8.71
N THR A 37 -7.99 0.05 -9.33
CA THR A 37 -8.92 0.02 -10.47
C THR A 37 -10.35 0.38 -10.03
N LEU A 38 -11.20 0.74 -10.98
CA LEU A 38 -12.64 0.97 -10.74
C LEU A 38 -13.49 -0.29 -10.82
N ASN A 39 -12.86 -1.45 -11.05
CA ASN A 39 -13.54 -2.73 -11.13
C ASN A 39 -13.75 -3.33 -9.73
N ASN A 40 -14.40 -4.51 -9.68
CA ASN A 40 -14.65 -5.21 -8.42
C ASN A 40 -13.36 -5.51 -7.63
N LYS A 41 -12.24 -5.82 -8.30
CA LYS A 41 -10.96 -6.09 -7.63
C LYS A 41 -10.43 -4.84 -6.91
N GLY A 42 -10.42 -3.70 -7.59
CA GLY A 42 -10.04 -2.42 -6.96
C GLY A 42 -10.98 -1.99 -5.84
N ALA A 43 -12.29 -2.22 -6.00
CA ALA A 43 -13.27 -1.98 -4.94
C ALA A 43 -12.99 -2.82 -3.68
N LYS A 44 -12.57 -4.08 -3.83
CA LYS A 44 -12.16 -4.91 -2.68
C LYS A 44 -10.94 -4.33 -1.95
N VAL A 45 -9.99 -3.74 -2.65
CA VAL A 45 -8.84 -3.01 -2.06
C VAL A 45 -9.32 -1.84 -1.20
N VAL A 46 -10.24 -1.03 -1.73
CA VAL A 46 -10.83 0.08 -0.98
C VAL A 46 -11.55 -0.41 0.27
N ARG A 47 -12.35 -1.47 0.17
CA ARG A 47 -13.04 -2.09 1.32
C ARG A 47 -12.10 -2.61 2.38
N TYR A 48 -10.99 -3.21 1.97
CA TYR A 48 -9.98 -3.75 2.88
C TYR A 48 -9.27 -2.65 3.67
N PHE A 49 -8.78 -1.62 2.99
CA PHE A 49 -8.05 -0.51 3.63
C PHE A 49 -8.95 0.46 4.38
N SER A 50 -10.22 0.57 4.03
CA SER A 50 -11.22 1.33 4.80
C SER A 50 -11.81 0.56 5.98
N GLY A 51 -11.38 -0.68 6.23
CA GLY A 51 -11.90 -1.51 7.31
C GLY A 51 -13.36 -1.94 7.14
N GLU A 52 -13.94 -1.86 5.94
CA GLU A 52 -15.26 -2.43 5.67
C GLU A 52 -15.20 -3.97 5.65
N ARG A 53 -14.07 -4.53 5.21
CA ARG A 53 -13.81 -5.98 5.20
C ARG A 53 -12.38 -6.26 5.64
N ASP A 54 -12.18 -7.43 6.23
CA ASP A 54 -10.84 -7.91 6.62
C ASP A 54 -10.26 -8.95 5.65
N GLU A 55 -11.04 -9.36 4.64
CA GLU A 55 -10.56 -10.23 3.55
C GLU A 55 -9.49 -9.51 2.73
N MET A 56 -8.31 -10.12 2.61
CA MET A 56 -7.21 -9.58 1.82
C MET A 56 -7.49 -9.75 0.31
N PRO A 57 -7.57 -8.63 -0.44
CA PRO A 57 -7.83 -8.66 -1.86
C PRO A 57 -6.60 -9.11 -2.64
N ASP A 58 -6.84 -9.67 -3.82
CA ASP A 58 -5.78 -9.99 -4.78
C ASP A 58 -5.07 -8.71 -5.24
N SER A 59 -3.76 -8.78 -5.42
CA SER A 59 -2.93 -7.66 -5.85
C SER A 59 -3.07 -7.43 -7.36
N CYS A 60 -2.86 -8.45 -8.19
CA CYS A 60 -2.93 -8.32 -9.64
C CYS A 60 -4.33 -7.90 -10.12
N ASP A 61 -4.38 -7.01 -11.12
CA ASP A 61 -5.57 -6.40 -11.70
C ASP A 61 -6.42 -5.52 -10.75
N SER A 62 -6.01 -5.39 -9.49
CA SER A 62 -6.68 -4.53 -8.50
C SER A 62 -6.19 -3.09 -8.53
N PHE A 63 -5.09 -2.82 -9.23
CA PHE A 63 -4.48 -1.50 -9.39
C PHE A 63 -3.95 -1.31 -10.81
N VAL A 64 -3.72 -0.05 -11.16
CA VAL A 64 -2.97 0.37 -12.35
C VAL A 64 -1.70 1.09 -11.90
N ARG A 65 -0.61 0.86 -12.64
CA ARG A 65 0.61 1.64 -12.53
C ARG A 65 0.36 3.02 -13.10
N MET A 66 0.77 4.05 -12.37
CA MET A 66 0.64 5.44 -12.79
C MET A 66 1.94 5.92 -13.43
N ASP A 67 1.89 7.06 -14.11
CA ASP A 67 3.09 7.65 -14.71
C ASP A 67 4.20 7.86 -13.67
N GLY A 68 5.42 7.49 -14.06
CA GLY A 68 6.60 7.55 -13.20
C GLY A 68 6.79 6.34 -12.27
N ASP A 69 5.87 5.37 -12.25
CA ASP A 69 6.09 4.11 -11.53
C ASP A 69 7.19 3.27 -12.20
N ASN A 70 8.26 2.99 -11.48
CA ASN A 70 9.31 2.06 -11.89
C ASN A 70 9.54 0.96 -10.85
N SER A 71 8.54 0.74 -9.99
CA SER A 71 8.66 -0.15 -8.86
C SER A 71 8.66 -1.63 -9.24
N ARG A 72 9.39 -2.41 -8.46
CA ARG A 72 9.44 -3.87 -8.57
C ARG A 72 8.23 -4.51 -7.91
N LEU A 73 7.69 -3.90 -6.86
CA LEU A 73 6.42 -4.25 -6.22
C LEU A 73 5.30 -4.32 -7.24
N ALA A 74 5.07 -3.25 -8.01
CA ALA A 74 3.96 -3.21 -8.95
C ALA A 74 4.13 -4.23 -10.09
N GLN A 75 5.36 -4.51 -10.51
CA GLN A 75 5.67 -5.50 -11.54
C GLN A 75 5.46 -6.95 -11.07
N ASN A 76 5.59 -7.20 -9.76
CA ASN A 76 5.59 -8.54 -9.18
C ASN A 76 4.35 -8.79 -8.33
N CYS A 77 3.18 -8.26 -8.72
CA CYS A 77 1.94 -8.40 -7.96
C CYS A 77 1.64 -9.86 -7.57
N ALA A 78 1.87 -10.81 -8.47
CA ALA A 78 1.56 -12.23 -8.27
C ALA A 78 2.41 -12.88 -7.17
N THR A 79 3.60 -12.33 -6.89
CA THR A 79 4.52 -12.83 -5.86
C THR A 79 4.47 -11.99 -4.59
N TRP A 80 3.53 -11.05 -4.50
CA TRP A 80 3.23 -10.45 -3.22
C TRP A 80 2.91 -11.56 -2.24
N ALA A 81 3.37 -11.39 -1.01
CA ALA A 81 3.23 -12.45 -0.03
C ALA A 81 1.77 -12.80 0.21
N TYR A 82 1.56 -13.95 0.86
CA TYR A 82 0.24 -14.52 1.07
C TYR A 82 -0.54 -14.72 -0.26
N HIS A 83 0.13 -15.35 -1.23
CA HIS A 83 -0.44 -15.76 -2.52
C HIS A 83 -0.96 -14.59 -3.38
N GLY A 84 -0.17 -13.52 -3.50
CA GLY A 84 -0.49 -12.41 -4.39
C GLY A 84 -1.61 -11.51 -3.85
N LYS A 85 -1.54 -11.16 -2.55
CA LYS A 85 -2.58 -10.39 -1.87
C LYS A 85 -2.03 -9.12 -1.22
N TRP A 86 -2.92 -8.13 -1.02
CA TRP A 86 -2.62 -6.93 -0.23
C TRP A 86 -2.59 -7.26 1.26
N GLY A 87 -1.71 -6.59 2.01
CA GLY A 87 -1.61 -6.73 3.46
C GLY A 87 -0.81 -7.96 3.91
N HIS A 88 -0.71 -8.14 5.24
CA HIS A 88 0.08 -9.20 5.87
C HIS A 88 -0.67 -9.91 6.99
N VAL A 89 -0.73 -11.24 6.96
CA VAL A 89 -1.50 -12.06 7.93
C VAL A 89 -0.88 -12.13 9.31
N ARG A 90 0.42 -12.42 9.42
CA ARG A 90 1.07 -12.67 10.72
C ARG A 90 1.39 -11.42 11.55
N HIS A 91 1.25 -10.22 10.98
CA HIS A 91 1.70 -8.99 11.64
C HIS A 91 0.58 -8.22 12.34
N ASN A 92 -0.59 -8.85 12.57
CA ASN A 92 -1.76 -8.20 13.18
C ASN A 92 -1.99 -6.81 12.59
N VAL A 93 -1.88 -6.72 11.25
CA VAL A 93 -1.88 -5.42 10.57
C VAL A 93 -3.16 -4.64 10.81
N GLY A 94 -4.24 -5.27 11.31
CA GLY A 94 -5.27 -4.65 12.16
C GLY A 94 -5.55 -3.19 11.81
N GLU A 95 -5.23 -2.30 12.75
CA GLU A 95 -5.36 -0.85 12.59
C GLU A 95 -4.28 -0.20 11.71
N ASN A 96 -3.16 -0.87 11.49
CA ASN A 96 -1.96 -0.30 10.86
C ASN A 96 -1.80 -0.71 9.38
N ARG A 97 -2.79 -1.41 8.80
CA ARG A 97 -2.65 -2.13 7.50
C ARG A 97 -2.28 -1.24 6.34
N LEU A 98 -2.65 0.04 6.37
CA LEU A 98 -2.32 0.99 5.32
C LEU A 98 -0.81 1.32 5.25
N TYR A 99 -0.10 1.18 6.37
CA TYR A 99 1.31 1.57 6.50
C TYR A 99 2.23 0.47 7.01
N ASN A 100 1.71 -0.67 7.43
CA ASN A 100 2.49 -1.82 7.85
C ASN A 100 2.26 -2.98 6.87
N TYR A 101 3.21 -3.16 5.94
CA TYR A 101 3.14 -4.21 4.90
C TYR A 101 1.87 -4.15 4.05
N ALA A 102 1.46 -2.95 3.61
CA ALA A 102 0.29 -2.81 2.73
C ALA A 102 0.49 -3.56 1.39
N ALA A 103 1.70 -3.45 0.85
CA ALA A 103 2.19 -4.12 -0.35
C ALA A 103 3.59 -4.65 -0.07
N PHE A 104 3.84 -5.94 -0.28
CA PHE A 104 5.18 -6.48 -0.07
C PHE A 104 5.46 -7.80 -0.81
N VAL A 105 6.71 -7.96 -1.26
CA VAL A 105 7.31 -9.23 -1.65
C VAL A 105 8.26 -9.65 -0.53
N ALA A 106 8.09 -10.86 0.00
CA ALA A 106 8.85 -11.34 1.15
C ALA A 106 10.37 -11.16 0.95
N HIS A 107 11.04 -10.63 1.98
CA HIS A 107 12.48 -10.37 2.03
C HIS A 107 13.05 -9.44 0.93
N SER A 108 12.21 -8.81 0.10
CA SER A 108 12.68 -8.09 -1.10
C SER A 108 12.24 -6.63 -1.15
N TYR A 109 10.94 -6.36 -1.30
CA TYR A 109 10.42 -5.03 -1.57
C TYR A 109 9.20 -4.78 -0.70
N HIS A 110 9.17 -3.66 0.01
CA HIS A 110 8.15 -3.40 1.03
C HIS A 110 7.58 -1.98 0.93
N TRP A 111 6.29 -1.86 1.23
CA TRP A 111 5.62 -0.61 1.58
C TRP A 111 5.48 -0.55 3.10
N ILE A 112 6.28 0.28 3.75
CA ILE A 112 6.22 0.52 5.20
C ILE A 112 6.39 2.02 5.48
N ILE A 113 5.46 2.59 6.26
CA ILE A 113 5.54 3.97 6.73
C ILE A 113 5.66 3.96 8.25
N SER A 114 6.86 4.25 8.75
CA SER A 114 7.14 4.53 10.16
C SER A 114 6.83 3.42 11.18
N THR A 115 6.55 2.17 10.77
CA THR A 115 6.33 1.06 11.72
C THR A 115 7.66 0.68 12.37
N GLY A 116 7.78 0.81 13.69
CA GLY A 116 9.04 0.51 14.40
C GLY A 116 10.22 1.38 13.97
N GLY A 117 9.94 2.56 13.39
CA GLY A 117 10.97 3.44 12.82
C GLY A 117 11.47 3.00 11.45
N HIS A 118 10.80 2.08 10.75
CA HIS A 118 11.17 1.66 9.39
C HIS A 118 10.43 2.45 8.32
N TRP A 119 11.17 2.88 7.29
CA TRP A 119 10.66 3.58 6.12
C TRP A 119 11.13 2.88 4.85
N MET A 120 10.20 2.18 4.20
CA MET A 120 10.48 1.35 3.03
C MET A 120 9.54 1.71 1.89
N CYS A 121 10.12 1.85 0.71
CA CYS A 121 9.42 2.18 -0.52
C CYS A 121 10.00 1.32 -1.63
N ASP A 122 9.35 0.18 -1.90
CA ASP A 122 9.80 -0.77 -2.91
C ASP A 122 11.25 -1.27 -2.68
N ASP A 123 11.63 -1.36 -1.40
CA ASP A 123 12.93 -1.86 -0.96
C ASP A 123 12.79 -2.63 0.37
N ASN A 124 13.90 -3.21 0.84
CA ASN A 124 14.00 -3.90 2.13
C ASN A 124 14.99 -3.22 3.09
N ILE A 125 15.52 -2.04 2.73
CA ILE A 125 16.50 -1.31 3.52
C ILE A 125 15.77 -0.23 4.32
N SER A 126 15.67 -0.44 5.63
CA SER A 126 15.13 0.59 6.51
C SER A 126 16.06 1.80 6.56
N ASN A 127 15.48 3.00 6.53
CA ASN A 127 16.10 4.24 6.99
C ASN A 127 17.25 4.78 6.14
N ASN A 128 17.41 4.29 4.91
CA ASN A 128 18.19 5.00 3.89
C ASN A 128 17.33 6.12 3.29
N LEU A 129 17.20 7.21 4.04
CA LEU A 129 16.35 8.36 3.72
C LEU A 129 17.18 9.51 3.14
N SER A 130 16.66 10.15 2.10
CA SER A 130 17.21 11.37 1.49
C SER A 130 16.23 12.54 1.53
N THR A 131 16.74 13.75 1.41
CA THR A 131 15.91 14.97 1.35
C THR A 131 15.13 14.98 0.04
N GLY A 132 13.85 14.61 0.09
CA GLY A 132 13.00 14.47 -1.10
C GLY A 132 12.18 13.19 -1.11
N ASP A 133 12.58 12.21 -0.29
CA ASP A 133 11.82 10.97 -0.11
C ASP A 133 10.43 11.26 0.46
N PHE A 134 9.42 10.56 -0.05
CA PHE A 134 8.06 10.73 0.42
C PHE A 134 7.23 9.46 0.39
N TRP A 135 6.20 9.44 1.25
CA TRP A 135 5.13 8.46 1.26
C TRP A 135 3.80 9.19 1.34
N LYS A 136 2.93 8.94 0.37
CA LYS A 136 1.63 9.61 0.23
C LYS A 136 0.58 8.58 -0.13
N VAL A 137 -0.57 8.70 0.53
CA VAL A 137 -1.78 7.97 0.19
C VAL A 137 -2.85 8.99 -0.17
N TYR A 138 -3.47 8.82 -1.33
CA TYR A 138 -4.58 9.66 -1.76
C TYR A 138 -5.86 8.84 -1.86
N VAL A 139 -7.00 9.48 -1.63
CA VAL A 139 -8.33 8.91 -1.75
C VAL A 139 -9.19 9.80 -2.64
N ARG A 140 -10.09 9.19 -3.43
CA ARG A 140 -11.10 9.91 -4.22
C ARG A 140 -12.29 9.02 -4.54
#